data_AF-A0A5C6X2W4-F1
#
_entry.id   AF-A0A5C6X2W4-F1
#
_cell.length_a   1.000
_cell.length_b   1.000
_cell.length_c   1.000
_cell.angle_alpha   90.00
_cell.angle_beta   90.00
_cell.angle_gamma   90.00
#
_symmetry.space_group_name_H-M   'P 1'
#
loop_
_entity.id
_entity.type
_entity.pdbx_description
1 polymer ?
#
loop_
_entity_poly.entity_id
_entity_poly.type
_entity_poly.pdbx_seq_one_letter_code
_entity_poly.pdbx_strand_id
1 'polypeptide(L)'
;MRHLTWPLVGLLCVSLLSACGDDVAPTENGGDTTADAGADSDLDANSDPDATLTPDTDPSDTGDAGDTPLDESCPSYQDRCDGECIPTSVDPDNCGGCGVVCEGEDVCSGGSCVDPGSCPAELEACAGACVDTSLDSDHCGGCGNVCDAGEGCVAGTCREIIALEPGPASCEGVGPVIAFEPGQGSPQACAGDLAEYTFRWGLCSCEDVVTNVGLMVDAYDSQVGPYTPGGPGGGVGTNGSQRANGLVDVTGTLWVAGSEGINLNIGAEIGQRLYNGGDFYNNNPVSVGEDAFMMGDIDTNLGVTIGGDLNVPAGTSVHPNVTYQSLNEGPVSVGDACSYCEEDDRIDVAAIVASRRDINDNATIGLEPDVLENATGGVRLELPCGNYYLSEITPNLPTTIVATGNTALYVDGDIESNGQLTITLTPDASFDIFVAGDVRTNERFRLGSPNYPALMRMYVGGPNGFRSNNQIDVGGYIYAVPGGIETNNDIEIFGGLHDSRFGANNQVSIHYDRGVGRVGQSCPEPDTDPDPDPGDDVGPEPDVDPDPDPVCASTDEACSTDSDCCSPLRCEEGVCALLSCQPAYMPCTRPTDCCSGMCSASAGQDGVCIVP
;
A
#
# COMPACT_ATOMS: atom_id res chain seq x y z
N MET A 1 22.83 44.01 12.81
CA MET A 1 24.21 44.56 12.91
C MET A 1 24.92 43.96 14.11
N ARG A 2 25.96 43.14 13.86
CA ARG A 2 27.13 42.81 14.72
C ARG A 2 26.99 42.62 16.25
N HIS A 3 27.22 41.37 16.67
CA HIS A 3 28.03 40.84 17.80
C HIS A 3 27.87 41.37 19.25
N LEU A 4 27.90 40.49 20.26
CA LEU A 4 29.12 40.17 21.07
C LEU A 4 28.90 39.06 22.16
N THR A 5 29.69 37.97 22.08
CA THR A 5 30.45 37.26 23.15
C THR A 5 29.88 36.84 24.54
N TRP A 6 30.11 35.54 24.85
CA TRP A 6 30.44 34.85 26.15
C TRP A 6 31.50 35.56 27.06
N PRO A 7 31.95 35.08 28.28
CA PRO A 7 31.97 33.69 28.86
C PRO A 7 31.80 33.44 30.41
N LEU A 8 31.40 32.20 30.76
CA LEU A 8 32.09 31.11 31.56
C LEU A 8 32.80 31.35 32.95
N VAL A 9 32.85 30.26 33.77
CA VAL A 9 33.68 29.95 35.00
C VAL A 9 33.16 30.48 36.37
N GLY A 10 33.21 29.78 37.53
CA GLY A 10 33.54 28.37 37.86
C GLY A 10 34.01 28.12 39.32
N LEU A 11 33.56 27.00 39.94
CA LEU A 11 34.11 26.20 41.07
C LEU A 11 34.43 26.80 42.49
N LEU A 12 33.99 26.11 43.56
CA LEU A 12 34.84 25.73 44.73
C LEU A 12 34.25 24.60 45.62
N CYS A 13 35.11 23.86 46.34
CA CYS A 13 34.83 22.59 47.05
C CYS A 13 34.52 22.69 48.56
N VAL A 14 33.91 21.64 49.14
CA VAL A 14 34.13 21.16 50.54
C VAL A 14 34.06 19.61 50.59
N SER A 15 34.78 18.97 51.53
CA SER A 15 35.03 17.53 51.68
C SER A 15 34.49 16.91 52.99
N LEU A 16 34.50 15.56 53.14
CA LEU A 16 34.70 14.81 54.41
C LEU A 16 34.90 13.28 54.20
N LEU A 17 35.37 12.55 55.23
CA LEU A 17 36.04 11.22 55.16
C LEU A 17 35.26 10.01 55.73
N SER A 18 35.61 8.78 55.27
CA SER A 18 36.03 7.60 56.10
C SER A 18 36.53 6.44 55.19
N ALA A 19 37.80 6.00 55.24
CA ALA A 19 38.36 4.89 56.08
C ALA A 19 37.77 3.48 55.80
N CYS A 20 38.50 2.34 55.73
CA CYS A 20 39.94 1.98 55.73
C CYS A 20 40.05 0.48 55.30
N GLY A 21 41.18 0.00 54.77
CA GLY A 21 41.36 -1.45 54.51
C GLY A 21 42.56 -1.84 53.63
N ASP A 22 43.75 -1.91 54.22
CA ASP A 22 44.98 -2.50 53.65
C ASP A 22 44.86 -4.06 53.63
N ASP A 23 45.72 -4.90 53.03
CA ASP A 23 47.11 -4.76 52.55
C ASP A 23 47.54 -6.02 51.71
N VAL A 24 48.82 -6.10 51.30
CA VAL A 24 49.61 -7.30 50.86
C VAL A 24 49.62 -7.73 49.37
N ALA A 25 50.68 -7.32 48.67
CA ALA A 25 51.42 -8.07 47.62
C ALA A 25 52.65 -8.80 48.29
N PRO A 26 53.63 -9.51 47.63
CA PRO A 26 54.07 -9.45 46.21
C PRO A 26 54.72 -10.76 45.62
N THR A 27 55.65 -10.59 44.65
CA THR A 27 56.60 -11.54 43.98
C THR A 27 56.02 -12.36 42.81
N GLU A 28 56.42 -12.22 41.53
CA GLU A 28 57.72 -12.05 40.80
C GLU A 28 58.58 -13.34 40.60
N ASN A 29 58.69 -13.85 39.36
CA ASN A 29 59.84 -13.58 38.46
C ASN A 29 59.89 -14.40 37.15
N GLY A 30 60.31 -13.73 36.06
CA GLY A 30 61.07 -14.29 34.91
C GLY A 30 60.31 -15.06 33.80
N GLY A 31 60.52 -14.79 32.50
CA GLY A 31 61.30 -13.71 31.85
C GLY A 31 61.63 -13.97 30.37
N ASP A 32 62.13 -12.92 29.69
CA ASP A 32 62.90 -12.91 28.41
C ASP A 32 62.13 -13.25 27.11
N THR A 33 62.26 -12.55 25.96
CA THR A 33 63.38 -11.71 25.43
C THR A 33 62.91 -10.49 24.59
N THR A 34 63.52 -9.31 24.82
CA THR A 34 64.11 -8.28 23.89
C THR A 34 63.64 -8.16 22.40
N ALA A 35 63.69 -7.03 21.65
CA ALA A 35 64.05 -5.58 21.79
C ALA A 35 64.04 -4.95 20.35
N ASP A 36 64.13 -3.65 20.04
CA ASP A 36 63.82 -2.34 20.68
C ASP A 36 64.04 -1.20 19.62
N ALA A 37 63.35 -0.04 19.74
CA ALA A 37 63.48 1.24 18.98
C ALA A 37 63.27 1.25 17.43
N GLY A 38 62.85 2.36 16.77
CA GLY A 38 62.36 3.66 17.23
C GLY A 38 62.58 4.82 16.21
N ALA A 39 61.76 5.88 16.32
CA ALA A 39 61.96 7.27 15.81
C ALA A 39 61.72 7.67 14.31
N ASP A 40 60.64 8.47 14.12
CA ASP A 40 60.65 9.90 13.69
C ASP A 40 60.66 10.34 12.19
N SER A 41 60.06 11.52 11.98
CA SER A 41 60.07 12.48 10.85
C SER A 41 59.21 12.29 9.57
N ASP A 42 58.31 13.26 9.39
CA ASP A 42 57.77 13.94 8.20
C ASP A 42 58.27 13.54 6.79
N LEU A 43 57.35 13.52 5.80
CA LEU A 43 57.32 14.46 4.65
C LEU A 43 56.22 14.13 3.62
N ASP A 44 55.58 15.16 3.07
CA ASP A 44 54.64 15.09 1.94
C ASP A 44 55.35 14.76 0.61
N ALA A 45 54.73 13.95 -0.26
CA ALA A 45 54.88 14.05 -1.72
C ALA A 45 53.80 13.26 -2.50
N ASN A 46 52.87 13.99 -3.12
CA ASN A 46 51.96 13.48 -4.16
C ASN A 46 52.72 13.32 -5.51
N SER A 47 52.77 12.12 -6.11
CA SER A 47 53.10 11.88 -7.54
C SER A 47 52.74 10.46 -8.02
N ASP A 48 51.66 10.32 -8.78
CA ASP A 48 51.36 9.22 -9.73
C ASP A 48 52.42 9.21 -10.88
N PRO A 49 52.90 8.07 -11.46
CA PRO A 49 52.07 7.18 -12.31
C PRO A 49 52.44 5.68 -12.47
N ASP A 50 51.42 4.91 -12.89
CA ASP A 50 51.44 3.77 -13.85
C ASP A 50 52.20 2.44 -13.53
N ALA A 51 51.37 1.41 -13.28
CA ALA A 51 51.52 -0.03 -13.54
C ALA A 51 52.86 -0.78 -13.33
N THR A 52 52.80 -1.80 -12.46
CA THR A 52 53.11 -3.18 -12.89
C THR A 52 52.27 -4.20 -12.12
N LEU A 53 51.41 -4.94 -12.85
CA LEU A 53 50.50 -5.93 -12.28
C LEU A 53 51.24 -7.19 -11.83
N THR A 54 51.09 -7.56 -10.56
CA THR A 54 51.05 -8.97 -10.13
C THR A 54 49.62 -9.24 -9.64
N PRO A 55 48.92 -10.29 -10.10
CA PRO A 55 47.63 -10.64 -9.54
C PRO A 55 47.80 -10.97 -8.07
N ASP A 56 47.07 -10.28 -7.20
CA ASP A 56 46.92 -10.74 -5.83
C ASP A 56 46.08 -12.02 -5.82
N THR A 57 46.28 -12.85 -4.81
CA THR A 57 45.59 -14.14 -4.65
C THR A 57 45.04 -14.29 -3.24
N ASP A 58 44.63 -13.17 -2.64
CA ASP A 58 43.84 -13.14 -1.43
C ASP A 58 42.38 -13.53 -1.75
N PRO A 59 41.84 -14.62 -1.17
CA PRO A 59 40.45 -15.03 -1.37
C PRO A 59 39.48 -14.31 -0.41
N SER A 60 39.85 -13.16 0.15
CA SER A 60 39.01 -12.34 1.04
C SER A 60 38.91 -10.86 0.64
N ASP A 61 39.32 -10.51 -0.58
CA ASP A 61 39.08 -9.19 -1.19
C ASP A 61 38.51 -9.36 -2.62
N THR A 62 37.21 -9.10 -2.76
CA THR A 62 36.52 -8.94 -4.05
C THR A 62 35.96 -7.53 -4.18
N GLY A 63 36.83 -6.52 -4.08
CA GLY A 63 36.57 -5.23 -4.69
C GLY A 63 36.60 -5.31 -6.22
N ASP A 64 35.50 -5.77 -6.83
CA ASP A 64 35.21 -5.51 -8.25
C ASP A 64 34.14 -4.41 -8.36
N ALA A 65 34.17 -3.64 -9.45
CA ALA A 65 33.23 -2.56 -9.68
C ALA A 65 31.90 -3.11 -10.20
N GLY A 66 30.95 -3.41 -9.29
CA GLY A 66 29.62 -3.86 -9.67
C GLY A 66 28.73 -4.37 -8.54
N ASP A 67 29.28 -4.80 -7.40
CA ASP A 67 28.48 -5.31 -6.27
C ASP A 67 27.90 -4.17 -5.40
N THR A 68 26.84 -3.54 -5.89
CA THR A 68 25.69 -3.30 -5.00
C THR A 68 25.18 -4.68 -4.57
N PRO A 69 24.88 -4.94 -3.29
CA PRO A 69 24.18 -6.17 -2.93
C PRO A 69 22.88 -6.23 -3.74
N LEU A 70 22.73 -7.26 -4.59
CA LEU A 70 21.40 -7.65 -5.03
C LEU A 70 20.70 -8.17 -3.78
N ASP A 71 19.92 -7.25 -3.21
CA ASP A 71 18.73 -7.47 -2.40
C ASP A 71 18.62 -8.88 -1.79
N GLU A 72 18.96 -9.00 -0.50
CA GLU A 72 18.71 -10.25 0.24
C GLU A 72 17.21 -10.50 0.49
N SER A 73 16.35 -9.51 0.22
CA SER A 73 14.90 -9.64 0.28
C SER A 73 14.29 -9.99 -1.08
N CYS A 74 13.04 -10.45 -1.05
CA CYS A 74 12.24 -10.67 -2.26
C CYS A 74 11.19 -9.57 -2.38
N PRO A 75 10.69 -9.29 -3.59
CA PRO A 75 9.53 -8.41 -3.78
C PRO A 75 8.36 -8.85 -2.90
N SER A 76 7.48 -7.91 -2.52
CA SER A 76 6.26 -8.19 -1.75
C SER A 76 5.49 -9.38 -2.35
N TYR A 77 4.84 -10.18 -1.50
CA TYR A 77 4.16 -11.45 -1.85
C TYR A 77 5.07 -12.65 -2.20
N GLN A 78 6.39 -12.52 -2.10
CA GLN A 78 7.32 -13.61 -2.42
C GLN A 78 8.29 -13.91 -1.26
N ASP A 79 8.53 -15.19 -1.01
CA ASP A 79 9.58 -15.65 -0.08
C ASP A 79 10.81 -16.13 -0.82
N ARG A 80 11.98 -16.02 -0.18
CA ARG A 80 13.26 -16.47 -0.74
C ARG A 80 13.49 -17.97 -0.53
N CYS A 81 13.14 -18.77 -1.52
CA CYS A 81 13.21 -20.23 -1.50
C CYS A 81 14.39 -20.74 -2.34
N ASP A 82 15.34 -21.42 -1.70
CA ASP A 82 16.58 -21.95 -2.30
C ASP A 82 17.41 -20.96 -3.16
N GLY A 83 17.17 -19.66 -2.99
CA GLY A 83 17.86 -18.55 -3.68
C GLY A 83 17.02 -17.86 -4.75
N GLU A 84 15.84 -18.37 -5.06
CA GLU A 84 14.84 -17.77 -5.97
C GLU A 84 13.70 -17.14 -5.16
N CYS A 85 13.00 -16.16 -5.72
CA CYS A 85 11.80 -15.58 -5.08
C CYS A 85 10.57 -16.32 -5.60
N ILE A 86 9.72 -16.80 -4.68
CA ILE A 86 8.58 -17.66 -4.98
C ILE A 86 7.30 -17.04 -4.38
N PRO A 87 6.19 -16.92 -5.15
CA PRO A 87 4.92 -16.40 -4.66
C PRO A 87 4.19 -17.42 -3.77
N THR A 88 4.60 -17.49 -2.50
CA THR A 88 4.10 -18.44 -1.49
C THR A 88 2.63 -18.23 -1.14
N SER A 89 2.02 -17.11 -1.55
CA SER A 89 0.59 -16.84 -1.39
C SER A 89 -0.32 -17.78 -2.20
N VAL A 90 0.18 -18.38 -3.28
CA VAL A 90 -0.62 -19.26 -4.17
C VAL A 90 0.12 -20.49 -4.70
N ASP A 91 1.43 -20.61 -4.48
CA ASP A 91 2.20 -21.79 -4.88
C ASP A 91 1.80 -23.04 -4.04
N PRO A 92 1.28 -24.12 -4.66
CA PRO A 92 0.88 -25.33 -3.93
C PRO A 92 2.05 -26.11 -3.32
N ASP A 93 3.28 -25.93 -3.80
CA ASP A 93 4.50 -26.57 -3.28
C ASP A 93 5.22 -25.69 -2.22
N ASN A 94 4.82 -24.42 -2.06
CA ASN A 94 5.44 -23.45 -1.15
C ASN A 94 4.40 -22.58 -0.39
N CYS A 95 3.27 -23.16 0.02
CA CYS A 95 2.12 -22.42 0.53
C CYS A 95 2.37 -21.75 1.90
N GLY A 96 2.48 -20.42 1.91
CA GLY A 96 2.81 -19.63 3.11
C GLY A 96 4.25 -19.79 3.59
N GLY A 97 5.12 -20.38 2.75
CA GLY A 97 6.55 -20.51 3.03
C GLY A 97 7.22 -21.63 2.25
N CYS A 98 8.54 -21.52 2.08
CA CYS A 98 9.34 -22.43 1.27
C CYS A 98 9.22 -23.90 1.69
N GLY A 99 8.83 -24.76 0.73
CA GLY A 99 8.65 -26.21 0.90
C GLY A 99 7.43 -26.60 1.75
N VAL A 100 6.51 -25.68 2.05
CA VAL A 100 5.26 -25.97 2.74
C VAL A 100 4.24 -26.49 1.72
N VAL A 101 3.96 -27.79 1.77
CA VAL A 101 2.95 -28.45 0.92
C VAL A 101 1.73 -28.79 1.77
N CYS A 102 0.52 -28.50 1.26
CA CYS A 102 -0.72 -28.78 1.97
C CYS A 102 -0.97 -30.29 2.13
N GLU A 103 -1.49 -30.70 3.30
CA GLU A 103 -1.75 -32.11 3.60
C GLU A 103 -3.08 -32.61 3.01
N GLY A 104 -3.10 -33.84 2.49
CA GLY A 104 -4.34 -34.53 2.15
C GLY A 104 -4.97 -34.06 0.84
N GLU A 105 -6.13 -33.40 0.94
CA GLU A 105 -6.85 -32.80 -0.20
C GLU A 105 -6.85 -31.25 -0.11
N ASP A 106 -6.25 -30.66 0.93
CA ASP A 106 -6.22 -29.21 1.15
C ASP A 106 -5.47 -28.49 0.02
N VAL A 107 -5.85 -27.24 -0.24
CA VAL A 107 -5.32 -26.40 -1.31
C VAL A 107 -4.73 -25.09 -0.77
N CYS A 108 -3.73 -24.56 -1.46
CA CYS A 108 -3.18 -23.24 -1.15
C CYS A 108 -4.13 -22.13 -1.60
N SER A 109 -4.42 -21.19 -0.69
CA SER A 109 -5.10 -19.94 -0.99
C SER A 109 -4.64 -18.87 0.00
N GLY A 110 -4.08 -17.76 -0.50
CA GLY A 110 -3.60 -16.65 0.34
C GLY A 110 -2.55 -17.08 1.37
N GLY A 111 -1.61 -17.95 0.98
CA GLY A 111 -0.54 -18.44 1.85
C GLY A 111 -1.01 -19.38 2.97
N SER A 112 -2.23 -19.93 2.86
CA SER A 112 -2.77 -20.88 3.82
C SER A 112 -3.32 -22.12 3.14
N CYS A 113 -3.10 -23.28 3.74
CA CYS A 113 -3.77 -24.52 3.37
C CYS A 113 -5.22 -24.50 3.88
N VAL A 114 -6.17 -24.60 2.96
CA VAL A 114 -7.60 -24.56 3.22
C VAL A 114 -8.33 -25.77 2.62
N ASP A 115 -9.44 -26.18 3.23
CA ASP A 115 -10.37 -27.17 2.64
C ASP A 115 -10.74 -26.77 1.19
N PRO A 116 -10.81 -27.69 0.21
CA PRO A 116 -11.23 -27.40 -1.17
C PRO A 116 -12.57 -26.69 -1.34
N GLY A 117 -13.48 -26.87 -0.37
CA GLY A 117 -14.77 -26.19 -0.33
C GLY A 117 -14.73 -24.74 0.18
N SER A 118 -13.55 -24.28 0.59
CA SER A 118 -13.28 -22.95 1.16
C SER A 118 -12.50 -22.04 0.21
N CYS A 119 -12.29 -22.44 -1.04
CA CYS A 119 -11.79 -21.52 -2.06
C CYS A 119 -12.69 -20.27 -2.14
N PRO A 120 -12.11 -19.07 -2.29
CA PRO A 120 -12.86 -17.84 -2.55
C PRO A 120 -13.87 -18.01 -3.70
N ALA A 121 -14.92 -17.19 -3.69
CA ALA A 121 -15.95 -17.24 -4.72
C ALA A 121 -15.31 -17.18 -6.11
N GLU A 122 -15.83 -18.00 -7.03
CA GLU A 122 -15.38 -18.15 -8.42
C GLU A 122 -14.02 -18.84 -8.64
N LEU A 123 -13.28 -19.18 -7.58
CA LEU A 123 -12.11 -20.06 -7.68
C LEU A 123 -12.51 -21.54 -7.51
N GLU A 124 -11.82 -22.43 -8.21
CA GLU A 124 -11.99 -23.88 -8.13
C GLU A 124 -10.72 -24.52 -7.56
N ALA A 125 -10.88 -25.51 -6.67
CA ALA A 125 -9.76 -26.26 -6.10
C ALA A 125 -9.10 -27.15 -7.16
N CYS A 126 -8.00 -26.70 -7.74
CA CYS A 126 -7.29 -27.34 -8.83
C CYS A 126 -5.81 -27.53 -8.51
N ALA A 127 -5.27 -28.74 -8.76
CA ALA A 127 -3.83 -29.05 -8.67
C ALA A 127 -3.11 -28.67 -7.35
N GLY A 128 -3.84 -28.50 -6.25
CA GLY A 128 -3.27 -28.09 -4.95
C GLY A 128 -3.44 -26.60 -4.62
N ALA A 129 -4.08 -25.80 -5.46
CA ALA A 129 -4.36 -24.38 -5.24
C ALA A 129 -5.82 -24.02 -5.54
N CYS A 130 -6.27 -22.84 -5.08
CA CYS A 130 -7.53 -22.23 -5.54
C CYS A 130 -7.29 -21.42 -6.83
N VAL A 131 -7.77 -21.94 -7.95
CA VAL A 131 -7.45 -21.46 -9.31
C VAL A 131 -8.67 -20.82 -9.98
N ASP A 132 -8.47 -19.70 -10.67
CA ASP A 132 -9.50 -19.09 -11.51
C ASP A 132 -9.58 -19.80 -12.87
N THR A 133 -10.47 -20.77 -12.98
CA THR A 133 -10.65 -21.55 -14.22
C THR A 133 -11.19 -20.72 -15.39
N SER A 134 -11.52 -19.43 -15.21
CA SER A 134 -11.88 -18.55 -16.31
C SER A 134 -10.69 -17.78 -16.93
N LEU A 135 -9.53 -17.78 -16.26
CA LEU A 135 -8.32 -17.02 -16.62
C LEU A 135 -7.04 -17.86 -16.68
N ASP A 136 -6.99 -18.98 -15.97
CA ASP A 136 -5.86 -19.90 -15.96
C ASP A 136 -5.80 -20.76 -17.24
N SER A 137 -4.64 -20.77 -17.91
CA SER A 137 -4.43 -21.47 -19.18
C SER A 137 -4.19 -22.98 -19.05
N ASP A 138 -3.84 -23.48 -17.85
CA ASP A 138 -3.71 -24.91 -17.53
C ASP A 138 -5.02 -25.52 -16.97
N HIS A 139 -5.95 -24.66 -16.54
CA HIS A 139 -7.23 -25.02 -15.90
C HIS A 139 -8.46 -24.40 -16.59
N CYS A 140 -8.37 -24.11 -17.89
CA CYS A 140 -9.36 -23.29 -18.60
C CYS A 140 -10.74 -23.95 -18.77
N GLY A 141 -11.75 -23.37 -18.12
CA GLY A 141 -13.13 -23.88 -18.06
C GLY A 141 -13.31 -25.09 -17.12
N GLY A 142 -12.29 -25.44 -16.33
CA GLY A 142 -12.32 -26.49 -15.31
C GLY A 142 -10.95 -27.15 -15.11
N CYS A 143 -10.71 -27.75 -13.94
CA CYS A 143 -9.39 -28.24 -13.59
C CYS A 143 -8.75 -29.21 -14.62
N GLY A 144 -7.53 -28.90 -15.07
CA GLY A 144 -6.73 -29.75 -15.97
C GLY A 144 -7.09 -29.61 -17.46
N ASN A 145 -7.94 -28.65 -17.82
CA ASN A 145 -8.22 -28.28 -19.20
C ASN A 145 -7.17 -27.30 -19.72
N VAL A 146 -5.98 -27.83 -20.03
CA VAL A 146 -4.87 -27.05 -20.59
C VAL A 146 -5.18 -26.58 -22.01
N CYS A 147 -4.89 -25.32 -22.32
CA CYS A 147 -5.00 -24.74 -23.66
C CYS A 147 -3.87 -25.19 -24.60
N ASP A 148 -4.14 -25.28 -25.91
CA ASP A 148 -3.11 -25.65 -26.88
C ASP A 148 -2.03 -24.56 -27.03
N ALA A 149 -0.83 -24.90 -27.47
CA ALA A 149 0.26 -23.94 -27.59
C ALA A 149 -0.07 -22.78 -28.56
N GLY A 150 -0.01 -21.54 -28.06
CA GLY A 150 -0.45 -20.33 -28.76
C GLY A 150 -1.88 -19.90 -28.40
N GLU A 151 -2.57 -20.66 -27.56
CA GLU A 151 -3.82 -20.28 -26.91
C GLU A 151 -3.61 -20.02 -25.42
N GLY A 152 -4.52 -19.24 -24.82
CA GLY A 152 -4.64 -19.06 -23.38
C GLY A 152 -6.09 -18.81 -22.98
N CYS A 153 -6.36 -18.83 -21.68
CA CYS A 153 -7.75 -18.78 -21.22
C CYS A 153 -8.34 -17.36 -21.26
N VAL A 154 -9.56 -17.27 -21.81
CA VAL A 154 -10.37 -16.05 -21.86
C VAL A 154 -11.82 -16.43 -21.54
N ALA A 155 -12.31 -16.01 -20.37
CA ALA A 155 -13.66 -16.31 -19.87
C ALA A 155 -13.99 -17.83 -19.92
N GLY A 156 -13.06 -18.66 -19.48
CA GLY A 156 -13.23 -20.12 -19.40
C GLY A 156 -13.26 -20.83 -20.75
N THR A 157 -12.73 -20.20 -21.81
CA THR A 157 -12.49 -20.85 -23.10
C THR A 157 -11.10 -20.50 -23.62
N CYS A 158 -10.37 -21.49 -24.14
CA CYS A 158 -9.11 -21.24 -24.83
C CYS A 158 -9.33 -20.37 -26.08
N ARG A 159 -8.48 -19.36 -26.24
CA ARG A 159 -8.46 -18.40 -27.34
C ARG A 159 -7.02 -18.15 -27.78
N GLU A 160 -6.84 -17.81 -29.04
CA GLU A 160 -5.57 -17.36 -29.60
C GLU A 160 -5.03 -16.17 -28.80
N ILE A 161 -3.77 -16.28 -28.35
CA ILE A 161 -3.02 -15.18 -27.73
C ILE A 161 -2.52 -14.25 -28.85
N ILE A 162 -2.54 -12.94 -28.60
CA ILE A 162 -1.89 -11.97 -29.48
C ILE A 162 -0.39 -12.25 -29.47
N ALA A 163 0.13 -12.78 -30.58
CA ALA A 163 1.53 -13.18 -30.69
C ALA A 163 2.45 -11.96 -30.63
N LEU A 164 3.19 -11.85 -29.53
CA LEU A 164 4.19 -10.82 -29.28
C LEU A 164 5.60 -11.43 -29.31
N GLU A 165 6.59 -10.59 -29.63
CA GLU A 165 8.01 -10.92 -29.47
C GLU A 165 8.39 -10.91 -27.96
N PRO A 166 9.51 -11.55 -27.55
CA PRO A 166 9.95 -11.56 -26.16
C PRO A 166 10.13 -10.16 -25.57
N GLY A 167 9.93 -10.05 -24.25
CA GLY A 167 10.01 -8.78 -23.52
C GLY A 167 11.37 -8.06 -23.63
N PRO A 168 11.41 -6.78 -23.21
CA PRO A 168 12.63 -5.98 -23.14
C PRO A 168 13.81 -6.70 -22.49
N ALA A 169 15.02 -6.42 -22.97
CA ALA A 169 16.26 -7.02 -22.44
C ALA A 169 16.56 -6.63 -20.98
N SER A 170 15.84 -5.66 -20.43
CA SER A 170 15.85 -5.28 -19.01
C SER A 170 14.98 -6.18 -18.12
N CYS A 171 14.17 -7.07 -18.69
CA CYS A 171 13.38 -8.06 -17.95
C CYS A 171 14.25 -9.24 -17.50
N GLU A 172 15.09 -9.02 -16.49
CA GLU A 172 15.63 -10.12 -15.68
C GLU A 172 14.67 -10.36 -14.50
N GLY A 173 14.27 -11.62 -14.31
CA GLY A 173 13.18 -11.97 -13.38
C GLY A 173 11.87 -11.25 -13.76
N VAL A 174 11.25 -10.61 -12.76
CA VAL A 174 10.03 -9.80 -12.93
C VAL A 174 10.29 -8.44 -13.58
N GLY A 175 11.56 -8.04 -13.74
CA GLY A 175 11.97 -6.76 -14.33
C GLY A 175 11.96 -5.56 -13.36
N PRO A 176 12.40 -4.37 -13.81
CA PRO A 176 12.51 -3.19 -12.98
C PRO A 176 11.14 -2.67 -12.54
N VAL A 177 11.08 -2.02 -11.38
CA VAL A 177 9.88 -1.30 -10.93
C VAL A 177 9.51 -0.15 -11.87
N ILE A 178 8.24 0.22 -11.87
CA ILE A 178 7.73 1.31 -12.69
C ILE A 178 8.11 2.66 -12.05
N ALA A 179 9.08 3.34 -12.65
CA ALA A 179 9.58 4.64 -12.21
C ALA A 179 9.02 5.82 -13.05
N PHE A 180 8.97 6.99 -12.44
CA PHE A 180 8.57 8.27 -13.02
C PHE A 180 9.68 9.31 -12.92
N GLU A 181 9.96 9.98 -14.03
CA GLU A 181 10.90 11.10 -14.06
C GLU A 181 10.22 12.41 -13.59
N PRO A 182 10.97 13.35 -12.99
CA PRO A 182 10.44 14.65 -12.58
C PRO A 182 9.68 15.37 -13.71
N GLY A 183 8.42 15.72 -13.45
CA GLY A 183 7.55 16.39 -14.42
C GLY A 183 6.77 15.44 -15.35
N GLN A 184 6.76 14.13 -15.10
CA GLN A 184 5.86 13.19 -15.80
C GLN A 184 4.42 13.15 -15.24
N GLY A 185 4.06 13.98 -14.27
CA GLY A 185 2.68 14.07 -13.73
C GLY A 185 2.39 13.17 -12.52
N SER A 186 3.32 12.30 -12.15
CA SER A 186 3.31 11.64 -10.83
C SER A 186 3.94 12.56 -9.77
N PRO A 187 3.36 12.67 -8.56
CA PRO A 187 4.02 13.31 -7.42
C PRO A 187 5.12 12.44 -6.81
N GLN A 188 5.12 11.13 -7.08
CA GLN A 188 6.12 10.18 -6.57
C GLN A 188 7.05 9.66 -7.68
N ALA A 189 8.27 9.26 -7.32
CA ALA A 189 9.28 8.74 -8.26
C ALA A 189 9.04 7.29 -8.70
N CYS A 190 8.18 6.54 -8.00
CA CYS A 190 7.90 5.13 -8.29
C CYS A 190 6.41 4.80 -8.08
N ALA A 191 5.91 3.79 -8.80
CA ALA A 191 4.52 3.36 -8.72
C ALA A 191 4.15 2.64 -7.41
N GLY A 192 5.15 2.05 -6.72
CA GLY A 192 4.97 1.53 -5.36
C GLY A 192 4.61 2.64 -4.39
N ASP A 193 5.48 3.65 -4.27
CA ASP A 193 5.25 4.84 -3.44
C ASP A 193 3.94 5.53 -3.83
N LEU A 194 3.68 5.75 -5.13
CA LEU A 194 2.43 6.36 -5.59
C LEU A 194 1.19 5.62 -5.06
N ALA A 195 1.24 4.29 -4.98
CA ALA A 195 0.18 3.48 -4.42
C ALA A 195 0.03 3.68 -2.91
N GLU A 196 1.14 3.62 -2.16
CA GLU A 196 1.18 3.82 -0.70
C GLU A 196 0.59 5.18 -0.31
N TYR A 197 0.99 6.26 -0.99
CA TYR A 197 0.48 7.61 -0.75
C TYR A 197 -1.01 7.74 -1.13
N THR A 198 -1.46 7.10 -2.21
CA THR A 198 -2.83 7.25 -2.76
C THR A 198 -3.87 6.45 -2.01
N PHE A 199 -3.58 5.19 -1.67
CA PHE A 199 -4.57 4.18 -1.30
C PHE A 199 -4.56 3.85 0.20
N ARG A 200 -4.57 4.88 1.05
CA ARG A 200 -4.46 4.76 2.53
C ARG A 200 -5.80 4.42 3.23
N TRP A 201 -6.85 4.18 2.45
CA TRP A 201 -8.22 3.89 2.89
C TRP A 201 -8.85 2.80 2.00
N GLY A 202 -9.82 2.06 2.54
CA GLY A 202 -10.67 1.17 1.71
C GLY A 202 -11.52 1.98 0.74
N LEU A 203 -12.05 3.11 1.19
CA LEU A 203 -12.71 4.10 0.35
C LEU A 203 -12.25 5.51 0.75
N CYS A 204 -11.64 6.24 -0.18
CA CYS A 204 -11.40 7.66 -0.09
C CYS A 204 -12.22 8.40 -1.16
N SER A 205 -12.93 9.46 -0.78
CA SER A 205 -13.70 10.33 -1.70
C SER A 205 -13.41 11.81 -1.43
N CYS A 206 -12.98 12.54 -2.45
CA CYS A 206 -12.70 13.99 -2.37
C CYS A 206 -13.95 14.84 -2.14
N GLU A 207 -15.11 14.37 -2.57
CA GLU A 207 -16.43 14.92 -2.26
C GLU A 207 -17.23 13.90 -1.43
N ASP A 208 -18.56 13.91 -1.56
CA ASP A 208 -19.48 13.07 -0.79
C ASP A 208 -19.39 11.57 -1.10
N VAL A 209 -19.44 10.75 -0.05
CA VAL A 209 -19.76 9.31 -0.15
C VAL A 209 -21.26 9.13 -0.01
N VAL A 210 -21.92 8.62 -1.05
CA VAL A 210 -23.39 8.43 -1.08
C VAL A 210 -23.77 6.98 -1.38
N THR A 211 -24.36 6.28 -0.41
CA THR A 211 -24.75 4.86 -0.53
C THR A 211 -26.21 4.59 -0.20
N ASN A 212 -26.84 3.64 -0.90
CA ASN A 212 -28.28 3.42 -0.82
C ASN A 212 -28.73 2.13 -0.08
N VAL A 213 -28.09 0.98 -0.30
CA VAL A 213 -28.49 -0.29 0.36
C VAL A 213 -27.63 -0.59 1.57
N GLY A 214 -26.31 -0.46 1.43
CA GLY A 214 -25.35 -0.65 2.51
C GLY A 214 -23.94 -0.31 2.04
N LEU A 215 -23.09 0.09 2.98
CA LEU A 215 -21.65 0.22 2.81
C LEU A 215 -20.99 -0.65 3.88
N MET A 216 -20.25 -1.67 3.46
CA MET A 216 -19.44 -2.51 4.34
C MET A 216 -17.98 -2.34 3.96
N VAL A 217 -17.14 -1.94 4.90
CA VAL A 217 -15.68 -1.83 4.71
C VAL A 217 -14.96 -2.54 5.84
N ASP A 218 -14.32 -3.65 5.51
CA ASP A 218 -13.40 -4.37 6.37
C ASP A 218 -11.98 -4.39 5.80
N ALA A 219 -11.03 -5.01 6.50
CA ALA A 219 -9.67 -5.15 6.00
C ALA A 219 -9.03 -6.49 6.36
N TYR A 220 -8.07 -6.86 5.54
CA TYR A 220 -7.18 -8.00 5.73
C TYR A 220 -5.76 -7.63 5.27
N ASP A 221 -4.85 -8.58 5.30
CA ASP A 221 -3.52 -8.43 4.71
C ASP A 221 -3.27 -9.70 3.90
N SER A 222 -3.26 -9.57 2.59
CA SER A 222 -3.21 -10.72 1.68
C SER A 222 -1.85 -11.41 1.62
N GLN A 223 -0.81 -10.85 2.26
CA GLN A 223 0.50 -11.47 2.43
C GLN A 223 0.52 -12.51 3.57
N VAL A 224 -0.36 -12.38 4.58
CA VAL A 224 -0.35 -13.23 5.79
C VAL A 224 -1.48 -14.24 5.85
N GLY A 225 -2.45 -14.18 4.94
CA GLY A 225 -3.59 -15.08 4.95
C GLY A 225 -4.67 -14.75 3.91
N PRO A 226 -5.56 -15.72 3.59
CA PRO A 226 -6.75 -15.43 2.82
C PRO A 226 -7.71 -14.52 3.60
N TYR A 227 -8.51 -13.75 2.87
CA TYR A 227 -9.52 -12.87 3.44
C TYR A 227 -10.46 -13.60 4.43
N THR A 228 -10.68 -12.97 5.58
CA THR A 228 -11.66 -13.38 6.59
C THR A 228 -12.59 -12.20 6.89
N PRO A 229 -13.92 -12.32 6.73
CA PRO A 229 -14.85 -11.22 6.94
C PRO A 229 -14.81 -10.58 8.32
N GLY A 230 -14.91 -9.25 8.36
CA GLY A 230 -14.92 -8.43 9.56
C GLY A 230 -13.54 -8.17 10.18
N GLY A 231 -12.45 -8.36 9.42
CA GLY A 231 -11.11 -8.00 9.88
C GLY A 231 -10.97 -6.48 10.11
N PRO A 232 -10.28 -6.02 11.18
CA PRO A 232 -10.30 -4.62 11.63
C PRO A 232 -9.56 -3.67 10.68
N GLY A 233 -9.84 -2.37 10.74
CA GLY A 233 -9.03 -1.35 10.04
C GLY A 233 -9.43 -1.09 8.58
N GLY A 234 -10.55 -1.64 8.12
CA GLY A 234 -11.17 -1.18 6.86
C GLY A 234 -11.76 0.20 7.05
N GLY A 235 -11.02 1.24 6.68
CA GLY A 235 -11.40 2.64 6.89
C GLY A 235 -12.12 3.29 5.71
N VAL A 236 -12.93 4.31 6.01
CA VAL A 236 -13.59 5.19 5.02
C VAL A 236 -13.24 6.65 5.31
N GLY A 237 -12.70 7.34 4.32
CA GLY A 237 -12.38 8.76 4.34
C GLY A 237 -13.19 9.56 3.32
N THR A 238 -13.67 10.74 3.71
CA THR A 238 -14.28 11.70 2.80
C THR A 238 -14.00 13.14 3.21
N ASN A 239 -13.61 13.98 2.25
CA ASN A 239 -13.47 15.43 2.47
C ASN A 239 -14.85 16.13 2.38
N GLY A 240 -15.84 15.47 1.76
CA GLY A 240 -17.25 15.84 1.77
C GLY A 240 -18.03 15.23 2.93
N SER A 241 -19.27 14.82 2.65
CA SER A 241 -20.19 14.22 3.64
C SER A 241 -20.42 12.72 3.42
N GLN A 242 -20.71 12.01 4.51
CA GLN A 242 -21.20 10.62 4.45
C GLN A 242 -22.72 10.62 4.48
N ARG A 243 -23.37 10.23 3.38
CA ARG A 243 -24.84 10.10 3.31
C ARG A 243 -25.25 8.66 2.95
N ALA A 244 -25.98 8.00 3.85
CA ALA A 244 -26.39 6.60 3.63
C ALA A 244 -27.89 6.35 3.90
N ASN A 245 -28.56 5.73 2.95
CA ASN A 245 -29.88 5.14 3.20
C ASN A 245 -29.78 3.76 3.88
N GLY A 246 -28.66 3.06 3.69
CA GLY A 246 -28.35 1.76 4.28
C GLY A 246 -27.70 1.84 5.66
N LEU A 247 -27.26 0.67 6.15
CA LEU A 247 -26.28 0.59 7.23
C LEU A 247 -24.89 0.95 6.68
N VAL A 248 -24.10 1.68 7.48
CA VAL A 248 -22.66 1.88 7.25
C VAL A 248 -21.93 1.03 8.29
N ASP A 249 -21.23 0.00 7.85
CA ASP A 249 -20.44 -0.93 8.67
C ASP A 249 -18.97 -0.77 8.26
N VAL A 250 -18.15 -0.21 9.14
CA VAL A 250 -16.77 0.20 8.87
C VAL A 250 -15.92 -0.32 10.01
N THR A 251 -15.18 -1.40 9.81
CA THR A 251 -14.36 -2.01 10.87
C THR A 251 -13.17 -1.13 11.30
N GLY A 252 -12.77 -0.20 10.44
CA GLY A 252 -11.72 0.78 10.69
C GLY A 252 -12.27 2.11 11.22
N THR A 253 -11.58 3.17 10.83
CA THR A 253 -11.98 4.55 11.14
C THR A 253 -12.95 5.08 10.08
N LEU A 254 -14.00 5.79 10.51
CA LEU A 254 -14.82 6.62 9.63
C LEU A 254 -14.40 8.09 9.81
N TRP A 255 -13.94 8.73 8.73
CA TRP A 255 -13.47 10.10 8.72
C TRP A 255 -14.25 10.94 7.72
N VAL A 256 -14.94 11.96 8.23
CA VAL A 256 -15.81 12.86 7.44
C VAL A 256 -15.40 14.30 7.73
N ALA A 257 -14.61 14.92 6.84
CA ALA A 257 -14.10 16.27 7.05
C ALA A 257 -15.15 17.35 6.75
N GLY A 258 -16.04 17.09 5.78
CA GLY A 258 -17.01 18.07 5.31
C GLY A 258 -17.99 18.52 6.39
N SER A 259 -18.22 19.83 6.46
CA SER A 259 -19.11 20.46 7.46
C SER A 259 -20.60 20.02 7.43
N GLU A 260 -21.04 19.32 6.37
CA GLU A 260 -22.36 18.66 6.34
C GLU A 260 -22.41 17.37 7.17
N GLY A 261 -21.25 16.81 7.53
CA GLY A 261 -21.10 15.69 8.45
C GLY A 261 -21.76 14.39 7.98
N ILE A 262 -22.37 13.68 8.93
CA ILE A 262 -22.90 12.33 8.75
C ILE A 262 -24.42 12.33 8.75
N ASN A 263 -25.02 11.79 7.68
CA ASN A 263 -26.47 11.66 7.51
C ASN A 263 -26.87 10.21 7.18
N LEU A 264 -27.43 9.49 8.16
CA LEU A 264 -27.75 8.06 8.03
C LEU A 264 -29.24 7.81 8.29
N ASN A 265 -29.87 6.95 7.49
CA ASN A 265 -31.28 6.55 7.68
C ASN A 265 -31.49 5.24 8.44
N ILE A 266 -30.45 4.42 8.63
CA ILE A 266 -30.53 3.15 9.39
C ILE A 266 -29.59 3.14 10.60
N GLY A 267 -28.35 3.61 10.45
CA GLY A 267 -27.35 3.65 11.52
C GLY A 267 -25.93 3.42 11.00
N ALA A 268 -24.97 3.35 11.91
CA ALA A 268 -23.60 2.93 11.61
C ALA A 268 -22.97 2.09 12.73
N GLU A 269 -22.14 1.13 12.33
CA GLU A 269 -21.21 0.42 13.20
C GLU A 269 -19.79 0.78 12.74
N ILE A 270 -19.01 1.39 13.63
CA ILE A 270 -17.66 1.89 13.36
C ILE A 270 -16.72 1.20 14.34
N GLY A 271 -15.82 0.36 13.85
CA GLY A 271 -14.99 -0.52 14.66
C GLY A 271 -13.87 0.20 15.41
N GLN A 272 -13.31 1.27 14.84
CA GLN A 272 -12.27 2.09 15.46
C GLN A 272 -12.81 3.50 15.77
N ARG A 273 -12.18 4.55 15.23
CA ARG A 273 -12.47 5.96 15.55
C ARG A 273 -13.53 6.55 14.63
N LEU A 274 -14.15 7.62 15.12
CA LEU A 274 -15.02 8.49 14.33
C LEU A 274 -14.47 9.92 14.30
N TYR A 275 -14.28 10.50 13.12
CA TYR A 275 -13.98 11.91 12.92
C TYR A 275 -15.11 12.56 12.11
N ASN A 276 -15.67 13.67 12.60
CA ASN A 276 -16.78 14.38 11.96
C ASN A 276 -16.59 15.90 12.06
N GLY A 277 -16.30 16.53 10.92
CA GLY A 277 -16.07 17.98 10.77
C GLY A 277 -17.33 18.85 10.83
N GLY A 278 -18.52 18.23 10.74
CA GLY A 278 -19.82 18.90 10.83
C GLY A 278 -20.52 18.79 12.19
N ASP A 279 -21.75 19.30 12.24
CA ASP A 279 -22.73 18.90 13.26
C ASP A 279 -23.15 17.44 13.05
N PHE A 280 -23.53 16.74 14.12
CA PHE A 280 -24.00 15.36 14.07
C PHE A 280 -25.49 15.29 14.37
N TYR A 281 -26.31 15.36 13.32
CA TYR A 281 -27.78 15.30 13.41
C TYR A 281 -28.32 13.93 12.98
N ASN A 282 -28.11 12.90 13.81
CA ASN A 282 -28.49 11.53 13.46
C ASN A 282 -29.51 10.93 14.43
N ASN A 283 -30.69 10.60 13.88
CA ASN A 283 -31.79 10.01 14.65
C ASN A 283 -31.75 8.48 14.73
N ASN A 284 -30.70 7.85 14.21
CA ASN A 284 -30.51 6.41 14.17
C ASN A 284 -29.33 5.95 15.04
N PRO A 285 -29.27 4.66 15.44
CA PRO A 285 -28.18 4.15 16.27
C PRO A 285 -26.83 4.28 15.58
N VAL A 286 -25.83 4.76 16.32
CA VAL A 286 -24.43 4.69 15.89
C VAL A 286 -23.58 4.16 17.04
N SER A 287 -22.71 3.20 16.74
CA SER A 287 -21.67 2.72 17.65
C SER A 287 -20.28 2.97 17.08
N VAL A 288 -19.39 3.48 17.93
CA VAL A 288 -17.96 3.71 17.67
C VAL A 288 -17.18 2.86 18.66
N GLY A 289 -16.23 2.04 18.21
CA GLY A 289 -15.47 1.14 19.08
C GLY A 289 -14.42 1.85 19.94
N GLU A 290 -13.79 2.89 19.39
CA GLU A 290 -12.75 3.69 20.05
C GLU A 290 -13.24 5.13 20.28
N ASP A 291 -12.36 6.11 20.09
CA ASP A 291 -12.61 7.53 20.37
C ASP A 291 -13.41 8.21 19.24
N ALA A 292 -14.14 9.27 19.59
CA ALA A 292 -14.81 10.14 18.64
C ALA A 292 -14.31 11.59 18.72
N PHE A 293 -14.18 12.23 17.56
CA PHE A 293 -13.73 13.61 17.38
C PHE A 293 -14.81 14.37 16.60
N MET A 294 -15.60 15.18 17.29
CA MET A 294 -16.80 15.82 16.74
C MET A 294 -16.65 17.34 16.80
N MET A 295 -16.63 18.01 15.64
CA MET A 295 -16.45 19.47 15.55
C MET A 295 -17.71 20.27 15.84
N GLY A 296 -18.90 19.73 15.55
CA GLY A 296 -20.19 20.39 15.76
C GLY A 296 -21.02 19.82 16.91
N ASP A 297 -22.25 20.35 17.05
CA ASP A 297 -23.23 19.90 18.05
C ASP A 297 -23.71 18.47 17.75
N ILE A 298 -23.96 17.67 18.79
CA ILE A 298 -24.36 16.26 18.68
C ILE A 298 -25.80 16.09 19.17
N ASP A 299 -26.75 15.92 18.25
CA ASP A 299 -28.18 15.71 18.54
C ASP A 299 -28.68 14.37 17.97
N THR A 300 -29.28 13.54 18.83
CA THR A 300 -29.65 12.15 18.50
C THR A 300 -30.83 11.61 19.31
N ASN A 301 -31.82 11.06 18.61
CA ASN A 301 -32.99 10.46 19.25
C ASN A 301 -32.83 8.96 19.61
N LEU A 302 -32.15 8.14 18.78
CA LEU A 302 -31.99 6.69 19.04
C LEU A 302 -30.65 6.29 19.67
N GLY A 303 -29.74 7.24 19.89
CA GLY A 303 -28.57 7.08 20.75
C GLY A 303 -27.27 6.81 20.00
N VAL A 304 -26.18 7.34 20.55
CA VAL A 304 -24.82 7.19 20.04
C VAL A 304 -23.96 6.59 21.14
N THR A 305 -23.25 5.50 20.83
CA THR A 305 -22.39 4.78 21.78
C THR A 305 -20.95 4.90 21.32
N ILE A 306 -20.12 5.60 22.09
CA ILE A 306 -18.69 5.74 21.87
C ILE A 306 -17.99 4.86 22.90
N GLY A 307 -17.18 3.93 22.42
CA GLY A 307 -16.47 2.96 23.24
C GLY A 307 -15.31 3.58 24.01
N GLY A 308 -14.66 4.60 23.45
CA GLY A 308 -13.59 5.40 24.06
C GLY A 308 -14.03 6.79 24.52
N ASP A 309 -13.16 7.77 24.34
CA ASP A 309 -13.39 9.17 24.72
C ASP A 309 -14.16 9.96 23.64
N LEU A 310 -14.96 10.93 24.09
CA LEU A 310 -15.58 11.92 23.22
C LEU A 310 -14.80 13.24 23.30
N ASN A 311 -14.17 13.63 22.21
CA ASN A 311 -13.39 14.85 22.06
C ASN A 311 -14.21 15.88 21.28
N VAL A 312 -14.44 17.06 21.88
CA VAL A 312 -15.26 18.14 21.30
C VAL A 312 -14.68 19.53 21.57
N PRO A 313 -14.96 20.52 20.70
CA PRO A 313 -14.74 21.93 21.01
C PRO A 313 -15.40 22.37 22.32
N ALA A 314 -14.77 23.33 23.00
CA ALA A 314 -15.28 23.87 24.26
C ALA A 314 -16.63 24.58 24.06
N GLY A 315 -17.69 24.03 24.68
CA GLY A 315 -19.05 24.56 24.60
C GLY A 315 -19.97 23.85 23.60
N THR A 316 -19.53 22.78 22.94
CA THR A 316 -20.35 21.90 22.11
C THR A 316 -21.53 21.29 22.90
N SER A 317 -22.71 21.28 22.30
CA SER A 317 -23.92 20.69 22.86
C SER A 317 -23.93 19.18 22.59
N VAL A 318 -23.80 18.37 23.65
CA VAL A 318 -23.88 16.91 23.58
C VAL A 318 -25.23 16.42 24.10
N HIS A 319 -26.03 15.75 23.27
CA HIS A 319 -27.34 15.25 23.67
C HIS A 319 -27.27 14.12 24.72
N PRO A 320 -28.18 14.02 25.71
CA PRO A 320 -28.10 13.03 26.79
C PRO A 320 -28.18 11.55 26.40
N ASN A 321 -28.48 11.23 25.13
CA ASN A 321 -28.47 9.86 24.60
C ASN A 321 -27.11 9.47 23.98
N VAL A 322 -26.10 10.33 24.07
CA VAL A 322 -24.71 10.01 23.72
C VAL A 322 -24.02 9.41 24.95
N THR A 323 -23.32 8.29 24.77
CA THR A 323 -22.53 7.62 25.83
C THR A 323 -21.07 7.52 25.40
N TYR A 324 -20.15 7.70 26.34
CA TYR A 324 -18.69 7.78 26.16
C TYR A 324 -17.99 7.47 27.49
N GLN A 325 -16.68 7.17 27.48
CA GLN A 325 -15.90 6.97 28.72
C GLN A 325 -15.63 8.30 29.43
N SER A 326 -15.03 9.26 28.74
CA SER A 326 -14.85 10.64 29.22
C SER A 326 -15.19 11.67 28.14
N LEU A 327 -15.41 12.91 28.58
CA LEU A 327 -15.68 14.06 27.71
C LEU A 327 -14.49 15.02 27.80
N ASN A 328 -13.78 15.14 26.69
CA ASN A 328 -12.61 16.00 26.54
C ASN A 328 -13.03 17.28 25.79
N GLU A 329 -13.26 18.36 26.53
CA GLU A 329 -13.50 19.69 25.95
C GLU A 329 -12.16 20.39 25.65
N GLY A 330 -11.84 20.61 24.38
CA GLY A 330 -10.56 21.18 23.97
C GLY A 330 -10.50 21.57 22.49
N PRO A 331 -9.32 21.93 21.96
CA PRO A 331 -9.12 22.04 20.52
C PRO A 331 -9.31 20.66 19.89
N VAL A 332 -10.20 20.60 18.89
CA VAL A 332 -10.37 19.45 17.99
C VAL A 332 -10.13 19.98 16.58
N SER A 333 -9.56 19.14 15.71
CA SER A 333 -9.46 19.39 14.28
C SER A 333 -9.86 18.13 13.55
N VAL A 334 -10.57 18.29 12.43
CA VAL A 334 -10.83 17.24 11.46
C VAL A 334 -10.44 17.84 10.12
N GLY A 335 -9.20 17.57 9.72
CA GLY A 335 -8.69 17.96 8.39
C GLY A 335 -9.22 17.02 7.31
N ASP A 336 -8.75 17.21 6.08
CA ASP A 336 -9.10 16.34 4.97
C ASP A 336 -8.61 14.89 5.19
N ALA A 337 -9.39 13.94 4.69
CA ALA A 337 -9.10 12.52 4.74
C ALA A 337 -8.26 12.07 3.53
N CYS A 338 -8.56 12.65 2.37
CA CYS A 338 -8.06 12.25 1.07
C CYS A 338 -7.11 13.32 0.50
N SER A 339 -5.89 12.89 0.20
CA SER A 339 -4.89 13.64 -0.58
C SER A 339 -5.29 13.68 -2.07
N TYR A 340 -4.54 14.38 -2.92
CA TYR A 340 -4.71 14.37 -4.39
C TYR A 340 -6.10 14.79 -4.89
N CYS A 341 -6.82 15.59 -4.09
CA CYS A 341 -8.17 16.04 -4.40
C CYS A 341 -8.23 17.41 -5.10
N GLU A 342 -7.29 18.31 -4.82
CA GLU A 342 -7.24 19.65 -5.40
C GLU A 342 -6.63 19.66 -6.81
N GLU A 343 -6.98 20.65 -7.63
CA GLU A 343 -6.58 20.70 -9.05
C GLU A 343 -5.06 20.73 -9.26
N ASP A 344 -4.32 21.39 -8.37
CA ASP A 344 -2.87 21.54 -8.43
C ASP A 344 -2.09 20.33 -7.86
N ASP A 345 -2.73 19.48 -7.03
CA ASP A 345 -2.08 18.37 -6.30
C ASP A 345 -2.43 16.97 -6.87
N ARG A 346 -3.42 16.89 -7.77
CA ARG A 346 -3.84 15.62 -8.40
C ARG A 346 -2.71 14.91 -9.13
N ILE A 347 -2.78 13.59 -9.14
CA ILE A 347 -2.01 12.76 -10.08
C ILE A 347 -2.43 13.13 -11.51
N ASP A 348 -1.54 13.73 -12.29
CA ASP A 348 -1.80 14.08 -13.70
C ASP A 348 -1.60 12.84 -14.58
N VAL A 349 -2.60 11.95 -14.52
CA VAL A 349 -2.67 10.72 -15.32
C VAL A 349 -2.52 11.00 -16.81
N ALA A 350 -3.01 12.16 -17.29
CA ALA A 350 -2.89 12.54 -18.69
C ALA A 350 -1.44 12.89 -19.08
N ALA A 351 -0.70 13.58 -18.21
CA ALA A 351 0.75 13.78 -18.39
C ALA A 351 1.54 12.48 -18.28
N ILE A 352 1.19 11.59 -17.35
CA ILE A 352 1.83 10.26 -17.20
C ILE A 352 1.71 9.49 -18.51
N VAL A 353 0.49 9.35 -19.05
CA VAL A 353 0.24 8.67 -20.33
C VAL A 353 0.93 9.38 -21.50
N ALA A 354 0.84 10.71 -21.58
CA ALA A 354 1.45 11.49 -22.65
C ALA A 354 2.99 11.36 -22.68
N SER A 355 3.64 11.22 -21.51
CA SER A 355 5.08 11.04 -21.41
C SER A 355 5.59 9.73 -22.03
N ARG A 356 4.72 8.73 -22.15
CA ARG A 356 5.02 7.38 -22.65
C ARG A 356 4.55 7.14 -24.09
N ARG A 357 3.83 8.07 -24.73
CA ARG A 357 3.36 7.97 -26.13
C ARG A 357 4.46 7.61 -27.13
N ASP A 358 5.61 8.29 -27.03
CA ASP A 358 6.75 8.12 -27.93
C ASP A 358 7.93 7.35 -27.30
N ILE A 359 7.84 7.01 -26.00
CA ILE A 359 8.89 6.37 -25.20
C ILE A 359 8.27 5.19 -24.42
N ASN A 360 8.10 4.08 -25.12
CA ASN A 360 7.52 2.84 -24.63
C ASN A 360 8.18 1.62 -25.30
N ASP A 361 7.87 0.43 -24.78
CA ASP A 361 8.43 -0.86 -25.17
C ASP A 361 7.61 -1.57 -26.26
N ASN A 362 6.54 -0.96 -26.80
CA ASN A 362 5.69 -1.57 -27.82
C ASN A 362 6.47 -2.11 -29.01
N ALA A 363 7.43 -1.32 -29.51
CA ALA A 363 8.24 -1.68 -30.67
C ALA A 363 9.19 -2.87 -30.39
N THR A 364 9.49 -3.15 -29.13
CA THR A 364 10.32 -4.28 -28.68
C THR A 364 9.54 -5.59 -28.78
N ILE A 365 8.27 -5.58 -28.37
CA ILE A 365 7.38 -6.76 -28.37
C ILE A 365 6.49 -6.87 -29.62
N GLY A 366 6.47 -5.86 -30.49
CA GLY A 366 5.63 -5.82 -31.69
C GLY A 366 4.16 -5.40 -31.44
N LEU A 367 3.88 -4.71 -30.34
CA LEU A 367 2.54 -4.29 -29.94
C LEU A 367 2.04 -3.08 -30.77
N GLU A 368 0.97 -3.28 -31.55
CA GLU A 368 0.29 -2.17 -32.25
C GLU A 368 -0.60 -1.40 -31.25
N PRO A 369 -0.53 -0.05 -31.15
CA PRO A 369 -1.31 0.73 -30.18
C PRO A 369 -2.83 0.56 -30.30
N ASP A 370 -3.33 0.25 -31.49
CA ASP A 370 -4.74 0.05 -31.82
C ASP A 370 -5.19 -1.43 -31.75
N VAL A 371 -4.37 -2.35 -31.23
CA VAL A 371 -4.65 -3.80 -31.26
C VAL A 371 -5.93 -4.22 -30.52
N LEU A 372 -6.38 -3.43 -29.52
CA LEU A 372 -7.62 -3.65 -28.78
C LEU A 372 -8.79 -2.75 -29.24
N GLU A 373 -8.59 -1.92 -30.28
CA GLU A 373 -9.67 -1.14 -30.87
C GLU A 373 -10.62 -2.05 -31.65
N ASN A 374 -11.89 -2.09 -31.24
CA ASN A 374 -12.94 -2.89 -31.90
C ASN A 374 -12.60 -4.38 -32.09
N ALA A 375 -11.81 -5.00 -31.20
CA ALA A 375 -11.40 -6.40 -31.30
C ALA A 375 -12.60 -7.34 -31.58
N THR A 376 -12.50 -8.15 -32.65
CA THR A 376 -13.61 -8.97 -33.19
C THR A 376 -13.46 -10.48 -32.97
N GLY A 377 -12.35 -10.91 -32.36
CA GLY A 377 -12.23 -12.20 -31.68
C GLY A 377 -12.24 -11.97 -30.17
N GLY A 378 -12.49 -13.03 -29.39
CA GLY A 378 -12.08 -12.99 -27.98
C GLY A 378 -10.57 -13.19 -27.93
N VAL A 379 -9.83 -12.25 -27.36
CA VAL A 379 -8.36 -12.19 -27.42
C VAL A 379 -7.74 -12.19 -26.04
N ARG A 380 -6.51 -12.71 -25.96
CA ARG A 380 -5.64 -12.60 -24.79
C ARG A 380 -4.38 -11.82 -25.16
N LEU A 381 -4.06 -10.80 -24.36
CA LEU A 381 -2.86 -9.99 -24.47
C LEU A 381 -1.99 -10.26 -23.24
N GLU A 382 -0.80 -10.83 -23.43
CA GLU A 382 0.15 -11.06 -22.35
C GLU A 382 1.31 -10.07 -22.47
N LEU A 383 1.41 -9.17 -21.50
CA LEU A 383 2.44 -8.13 -21.43
C LEU A 383 3.56 -8.61 -20.49
N PRO A 384 4.79 -8.80 -20.97
CA PRO A 384 5.94 -9.03 -20.09
C PRO A 384 6.31 -7.74 -19.34
N CYS A 385 7.38 -7.73 -18.54
CA CYS A 385 7.80 -6.50 -17.86
C CYS A 385 7.99 -5.33 -18.85
N GLY A 386 7.76 -4.09 -18.41
CA GLY A 386 8.01 -2.88 -19.22
C GLY A 386 6.84 -1.90 -19.31
N ASN A 387 6.98 -0.94 -20.23
CA ASN A 387 6.09 0.22 -20.36
C ASN A 387 5.36 0.15 -21.71
N TYR A 388 4.05 -0.09 -21.72
CA TYR A 388 3.26 -0.30 -22.95
C TYR A 388 2.20 0.77 -23.15
N TYR A 389 1.92 1.09 -24.41
CA TYR A 389 1.01 2.16 -24.79
C TYR A 389 -0.07 1.67 -25.74
N LEU A 390 -1.34 2.00 -25.46
CA LEU A 390 -2.48 1.77 -26.35
C LEU A 390 -3.22 3.10 -26.60
N SER A 391 -3.84 3.23 -27.77
CA SER A 391 -4.70 4.38 -28.08
C SER A 391 -6.01 4.31 -27.29
N GLU A 392 -6.76 3.21 -27.43
CA GLU A 392 -8.03 2.97 -26.73
C GLU A 392 -8.19 1.47 -26.44
N ILE A 393 -9.08 1.11 -25.51
CA ILE A 393 -9.47 -0.29 -25.25
C ILE A 393 -10.98 -0.41 -25.47
N THR A 394 -11.39 -0.84 -26.67
CA THR A 394 -12.81 -0.89 -27.07
C THR A 394 -13.27 -2.28 -27.57
N PRO A 395 -13.06 -3.37 -26.79
CA PRO A 395 -13.42 -4.71 -27.21
C PRO A 395 -14.94 -4.94 -27.21
N ASN A 396 -15.41 -5.71 -28.19
CA ASN A 396 -16.82 -6.11 -28.32
C ASN A 396 -17.05 -7.60 -27.98
N LEU A 397 -16.01 -8.30 -27.51
CA LEU A 397 -16.02 -9.72 -27.13
C LEU A 397 -15.14 -9.91 -25.87
N PRO A 398 -15.26 -11.06 -25.17
CA PRO A 398 -14.41 -11.38 -24.02
C PRO A 398 -12.92 -11.16 -24.31
N THR A 399 -12.28 -10.32 -23.52
CA THR A 399 -10.89 -9.87 -23.72
C THR A 399 -10.15 -9.95 -22.40
N THR A 400 -8.95 -10.54 -22.41
CA THR A 400 -8.09 -10.68 -21.23
C THR A 400 -6.76 -9.99 -21.48
N ILE A 401 -6.36 -9.08 -20.59
CA ILE A 401 -5.01 -8.50 -20.54
C ILE A 401 -4.32 -9.04 -19.28
N VAL A 402 -3.10 -9.55 -19.41
CA VAL A 402 -2.33 -10.15 -18.31
C VAL A 402 -0.93 -9.56 -18.27
N ALA A 403 -0.50 -9.02 -17.13
CA ALA A 403 0.90 -8.72 -16.87
C ALA A 403 1.64 -9.95 -16.34
N THR A 404 2.87 -10.19 -16.82
CA THR A 404 3.73 -11.32 -16.39
C THR A 404 5.08 -10.84 -15.82
N GLY A 405 5.07 -9.65 -15.21
CA GLY A 405 6.21 -8.97 -14.59
C GLY A 405 5.82 -7.55 -14.21
N ASN A 406 6.75 -6.73 -13.74
CA ASN A 406 6.54 -5.32 -13.45
C ASN A 406 6.19 -4.54 -14.73
N THR A 407 4.92 -4.18 -14.85
CA THR A 407 4.30 -3.72 -16.10
C THR A 407 3.49 -2.46 -15.89
N ALA A 408 3.65 -1.48 -16.78
CA ALA A 408 2.78 -0.32 -16.87
C ALA A 408 2.07 -0.26 -18.22
N LEU A 409 0.77 -0.03 -18.23
CA LEU A 409 -0.05 0.17 -19.43
C LEU A 409 -0.65 1.58 -19.45
N TYR A 410 -0.31 2.34 -20.48
CA TYR A 410 -0.72 3.73 -20.69
C TYR A 410 -1.77 3.78 -21.81
N VAL A 411 -2.98 4.26 -21.52
CA VAL A 411 -4.12 4.33 -22.45
C VAL A 411 -4.47 5.79 -22.72
N ASP A 412 -4.35 6.21 -23.99
CA ASP A 412 -4.48 7.62 -24.41
C ASP A 412 -5.92 8.16 -24.37
N GLY A 413 -6.87 7.30 -24.69
CA GLY A 413 -8.30 7.59 -24.69
C GLY A 413 -9.04 6.79 -23.63
N ASP A 414 -10.27 6.39 -23.98
CA ASP A 414 -11.19 5.72 -23.07
C ASP A 414 -10.98 4.19 -23.08
N ILE A 415 -11.37 3.53 -21.99
CA ILE A 415 -11.68 2.10 -21.97
C ILE A 415 -13.20 1.97 -22.09
N GLU A 416 -13.72 1.61 -23.27
CA GLU A 416 -15.16 1.40 -23.49
C GLU A 416 -15.48 -0.04 -23.91
N SER A 417 -15.69 -0.93 -22.94
CA SER A 417 -15.91 -2.36 -23.20
C SER A 417 -17.39 -2.72 -23.37
N ASN A 418 -17.70 -3.34 -24.52
CA ASN A 418 -18.98 -4.02 -24.77
C ASN A 418 -18.88 -5.55 -24.65
N GLY A 419 -17.68 -6.09 -24.46
CA GLY A 419 -17.44 -7.48 -24.06
C GLY A 419 -17.08 -7.59 -22.58
N GLN A 420 -17.00 -8.82 -22.06
CA GLN A 420 -16.35 -9.05 -20.76
C GLN A 420 -14.88 -8.59 -20.88
N LEU A 421 -14.46 -7.66 -20.03
CA LEU A 421 -13.06 -7.24 -19.97
C LEU A 421 -12.46 -7.74 -18.67
N THR A 422 -11.37 -8.48 -18.78
CA THR A 422 -10.56 -8.88 -17.64
C THR A 422 -9.15 -8.35 -17.81
N ILE A 423 -8.66 -7.71 -16.76
CA ILE A 423 -7.31 -7.19 -16.65
C ILE A 423 -6.76 -7.84 -15.39
N THR A 424 -5.65 -8.54 -15.48
CA THR A 424 -5.09 -9.28 -14.34
C THR A 424 -3.56 -9.41 -14.49
N LEU A 425 -2.93 -10.15 -13.59
CA LEU A 425 -1.49 -10.27 -13.48
C LEU A 425 -1.12 -11.62 -12.86
N THR A 426 0.09 -12.10 -13.14
CA THR A 426 0.63 -13.27 -12.44
C THR A 426 1.01 -12.93 -10.99
N PRO A 427 1.13 -13.91 -10.08
CA PRO A 427 1.33 -13.66 -8.64
C PRO A 427 2.68 -13.00 -8.29
N ASP A 428 3.63 -13.04 -9.20
CA ASP A 428 4.97 -12.45 -9.13
C ASP A 428 5.06 -11.05 -9.80
N ALA A 429 4.02 -10.64 -10.52
CA ALA A 429 3.97 -9.39 -11.29
C ALA A 429 3.39 -8.22 -10.48
N SER A 430 3.72 -6.98 -10.86
CA SER A 430 2.94 -5.79 -10.51
C SER A 430 2.41 -5.13 -11.79
N PHE A 431 1.18 -4.61 -11.75
CA PHE A 431 0.52 -4.04 -12.92
C PHE A 431 -0.11 -2.68 -12.61
N ASP A 432 0.43 -1.64 -13.22
CA ASP A 432 -0.12 -0.29 -13.21
C ASP A 432 -0.81 0.04 -14.53
N ILE A 433 -1.99 0.66 -14.45
CA ILE A 433 -2.72 1.12 -15.64
C ILE A 433 -3.09 2.58 -15.49
N PHE A 434 -2.65 3.40 -16.44
CA PHE A 434 -2.94 4.83 -16.49
C PHE A 434 -3.86 5.08 -17.68
N VAL A 435 -5.08 5.55 -17.41
CA VAL A 435 -6.10 5.86 -18.42
C VAL A 435 -6.30 7.36 -18.43
N ALA A 436 -5.88 8.03 -19.51
CA ALA A 436 -6.05 9.48 -19.64
C ALA A 436 -7.53 9.85 -19.90
N GLY A 437 -8.29 8.94 -20.50
CA GLY A 437 -9.75 9.05 -20.68
C GLY A 437 -10.58 8.44 -19.54
N ASP A 438 -11.85 8.17 -19.85
CA ASP A 438 -12.83 7.57 -18.94
C ASP A 438 -12.81 6.03 -19.03
N VAL A 439 -13.35 5.35 -17.99
CA VAL A 439 -13.58 3.90 -18.02
C VAL A 439 -15.08 3.60 -18.00
N ARG A 440 -15.58 2.89 -19.02
CA ARG A 440 -16.98 2.47 -19.18
C ARG A 440 -17.09 1.00 -19.55
N THR A 441 -17.81 0.23 -18.75
CA THR A 441 -18.01 -1.22 -19.00
C THR A 441 -19.50 -1.58 -19.03
N ASN A 442 -19.93 -2.26 -20.10
CA ASN A 442 -21.32 -2.66 -20.32
C ASN A 442 -21.60 -4.14 -20.01
N GLU A 443 -20.56 -4.97 -20.09
CA GLU A 443 -20.56 -6.35 -19.60
C GLU A 443 -19.66 -6.45 -18.37
N ARG A 444 -19.56 -7.65 -17.80
CA ARG A 444 -18.77 -7.94 -16.60
C ARG A 444 -17.31 -7.44 -16.74
N PHE A 445 -16.83 -6.72 -15.72
CA PHE A 445 -15.45 -6.25 -15.64
C PHE A 445 -14.73 -6.91 -14.46
N ARG A 446 -13.52 -7.41 -14.70
CA ARG A 446 -12.65 -7.99 -13.65
C ARG A 446 -11.29 -7.33 -13.66
N LEU A 447 -10.79 -6.94 -12.50
CA LEU A 447 -9.49 -6.29 -12.32
C LEU A 447 -8.65 -7.05 -11.28
N GLY A 448 -7.43 -7.45 -11.62
CA GLY A 448 -6.46 -8.08 -10.72
C GLY A 448 -6.89 -9.43 -10.12
N SER A 449 -6.65 -9.60 -8.82
CA SER A 449 -6.83 -10.84 -8.05
C SER A 449 -6.99 -10.54 -6.55
N PRO A 450 -7.95 -11.19 -5.83
CA PRO A 450 -8.11 -10.99 -4.38
C PRO A 450 -6.99 -11.63 -3.53
N ASN A 451 -6.11 -12.43 -4.12
CA ASN A 451 -4.98 -13.04 -3.42
C ASN A 451 -3.73 -12.13 -3.33
N TYR A 452 -3.69 -11.05 -4.13
CA TYR A 452 -2.56 -10.10 -4.19
C TYR A 452 -2.99 -8.72 -4.75
N PRO A 453 -4.09 -8.11 -4.26
CA PRO A 453 -4.65 -6.90 -4.85
C PRO A 453 -3.72 -5.68 -4.77
N ALA A 454 -2.83 -5.58 -3.77
CA ALA A 454 -1.81 -4.53 -3.69
C ALA A 454 -0.93 -4.38 -4.95
N LEU A 455 -0.79 -5.46 -5.73
CA LEU A 455 0.02 -5.48 -6.95
C LEU A 455 -0.73 -5.00 -8.21
N MET A 456 -2.05 -4.79 -8.15
CA MET A 456 -2.88 -4.33 -9.28
C MET A 456 -3.43 -2.92 -9.03
N ARG A 457 -3.09 -1.96 -9.88
CA ARG A 457 -3.42 -0.54 -9.71
C ARG A 457 -3.95 0.08 -11.01
N MET A 458 -5.02 0.86 -10.92
CA MET A 458 -5.60 1.60 -12.04
C MET A 458 -5.82 3.06 -11.66
N TYR A 459 -5.35 3.97 -12.51
CA TYR A 459 -5.48 5.42 -12.35
C TYR A 459 -6.25 5.98 -13.55
N VAL A 460 -7.38 6.64 -13.30
CA VAL A 460 -8.31 7.16 -14.32
C VAL A 460 -8.39 8.68 -14.24
N GLY A 461 -7.82 9.37 -15.23
CA GLY A 461 -7.82 10.84 -15.35
C GLY A 461 -9.06 11.42 -16.04
N GLY A 462 -9.95 10.57 -16.57
CA GLY A 462 -11.15 11.00 -17.27
C GLY A 462 -12.15 11.76 -16.37
N PRO A 463 -12.80 12.83 -16.89
CA PRO A 463 -13.71 13.68 -16.11
C PRO A 463 -15.04 13.02 -15.75
N ASN A 464 -15.38 11.86 -16.32
CA ASN A 464 -16.54 11.05 -15.95
C ASN A 464 -16.17 9.84 -15.09
N GLY A 465 -14.87 9.56 -14.91
CA GLY A 465 -14.32 8.56 -13.99
C GLY A 465 -14.56 7.12 -14.43
N PHE A 466 -14.83 6.25 -13.46
CA PHE A 466 -15.11 4.83 -13.68
C PHE A 466 -16.61 4.54 -13.56
N ARG A 467 -17.18 3.88 -14.56
CA ARG A 467 -18.60 3.53 -14.62
C ARG A 467 -18.80 2.11 -15.14
N SER A 468 -19.61 1.31 -14.46
CA SER A 468 -20.10 0.03 -15.01
C SER A 468 -21.61 -0.08 -14.98
N ASN A 469 -22.14 -0.74 -16.00
CA ASN A 469 -23.55 -1.14 -16.09
C ASN A 469 -23.77 -2.61 -15.69
N ASN A 470 -22.72 -3.37 -15.35
CA ASN A 470 -22.80 -4.79 -15.00
C ASN A 470 -22.02 -5.10 -13.69
N GLN A 471 -21.80 -6.38 -13.39
CA GLN A 471 -20.96 -6.85 -12.28
C GLN A 471 -19.52 -6.35 -12.44
N ILE A 472 -18.96 -5.85 -11.33
CA ILE A 472 -17.57 -5.42 -11.20
C ILE A 472 -16.95 -6.27 -10.10
N ASP A 473 -15.86 -6.96 -10.42
CA ASP A 473 -15.07 -7.71 -9.44
C ASP A 473 -13.65 -7.15 -9.44
N VAL A 474 -13.22 -6.57 -8.32
CA VAL A 474 -11.92 -5.92 -8.22
C VAL A 474 -11.09 -6.63 -7.17
N GLY A 475 -9.92 -7.12 -7.57
CA GLY A 475 -8.80 -7.49 -6.71
C GLY A 475 -7.65 -6.54 -7.01
N GLY A 476 -7.76 -5.29 -6.57
CA GLY A 476 -6.86 -4.20 -6.93
C GLY A 476 -7.34 -2.83 -6.43
N TYR A 477 -6.63 -1.80 -6.86
CA TYR A 477 -6.85 -0.42 -6.45
C TYR A 477 -7.27 0.46 -7.62
N ILE A 478 -8.24 1.35 -7.40
CA ILE A 478 -8.72 2.29 -8.43
C ILE A 478 -8.68 3.72 -7.89
N TYR A 479 -7.83 4.53 -8.52
CA TYR A 479 -7.87 5.99 -8.45
C TYR A 479 -8.70 6.53 -9.62
N ALA A 480 -9.69 7.38 -9.33
CA ALA A 480 -10.51 8.05 -10.34
C ALA A 480 -10.78 9.49 -9.91
N VAL A 481 -9.95 10.43 -10.34
CA VAL A 481 -10.06 11.88 -10.07
C VAL A 481 -9.57 12.60 -11.34
N PRO A 482 -10.27 13.61 -11.88
CA PRO A 482 -11.40 14.36 -11.32
C PRO A 482 -12.79 13.75 -11.53
N GLY A 483 -12.91 12.65 -12.28
CA GLY A 483 -14.15 11.86 -12.35
C GLY A 483 -14.48 11.17 -11.02
N GLY A 484 -15.61 10.48 -10.92
CA GLY A 484 -15.98 9.71 -9.71
C GLY A 484 -16.41 8.29 -10.06
N ILE A 485 -16.74 7.50 -9.05
CA ILE A 485 -17.23 6.12 -9.22
C ILE A 485 -18.75 6.09 -8.97
N GLU A 486 -19.52 5.85 -10.03
CA GLU A 486 -20.98 5.75 -9.97
C GLU A 486 -21.45 4.35 -10.41
N THR A 487 -22.13 3.62 -9.52
CA THR A 487 -22.61 2.25 -9.77
C THR A 487 -24.11 2.04 -9.53
N ASN A 488 -24.69 1.15 -10.33
CA ASN A 488 -26.06 0.66 -10.21
C ASN A 488 -26.14 -0.88 -10.09
N ASN A 489 -25.03 -1.55 -9.75
CA ASN A 489 -25.00 -2.96 -9.35
C ASN A 489 -24.43 -3.11 -7.94
N ASP A 490 -24.40 -4.33 -7.41
CA ASP A 490 -23.59 -4.65 -6.23
C ASP A 490 -22.10 -4.58 -6.60
N ILE A 491 -21.26 -4.17 -5.66
CA ILE A 491 -19.81 -4.07 -5.82
C ILE A 491 -19.13 -4.88 -4.70
N GLU A 492 -18.17 -5.71 -5.08
CA GLU A 492 -17.23 -6.37 -4.18
C GLU A 492 -15.79 -6.05 -4.63
N ILE A 493 -14.99 -5.50 -3.71
CA ILE A 493 -13.62 -5.04 -3.96
C ILE A 493 -12.72 -5.64 -2.89
N PHE A 494 -11.66 -6.31 -3.31
CA PHE A 494 -10.49 -6.66 -2.53
C PHE A 494 -9.40 -5.67 -2.92
N GLY A 495 -8.98 -4.81 -1.99
CA GLY A 495 -8.23 -3.60 -2.29
C GLY A 495 -9.00 -2.34 -1.91
N GLY A 496 -8.86 -1.25 -2.67
CA GLY A 496 -9.38 0.05 -2.24
C GLY A 496 -9.66 1.04 -3.37
N LEU A 497 -10.42 2.08 -3.01
CA LEU A 497 -10.87 3.13 -3.92
C LEU A 497 -10.39 4.50 -3.47
N HIS A 498 -10.01 5.32 -4.44
CA HIS A 498 -9.76 6.75 -4.26
C HIS A 498 -10.48 7.49 -5.38
N ASP A 499 -11.52 8.28 -5.10
CA ASP A 499 -12.29 8.94 -6.15
C ASP A 499 -12.67 10.40 -5.86
N SER A 500 -13.12 11.12 -6.90
CA SER A 500 -13.63 12.49 -6.70
C SER A 500 -14.95 12.47 -5.95
N ARG A 501 -15.84 11.52 -6.25
CA ARG A 501 -17.17 11.42 -5.63
C ARG A 501 -17.79 10.04 -5.77
N PHE A 502 -17.95 9.33 -4.66
CA PHE A 502 -18.50 7.98 -4.64
C PHE A 502 -20.03 7.93 -4.59
N GLY A 503 -20.66 7.18 -5.50
CA GLY A 503 -22.11 7.00 -5.56
C GLY A 503 -22.57 5.58 -5.88
N ALA A 504 -23.24 4.91 -4.92
CA ALA A 504 -23.70 3.52 -5.09
C ALA A 504 -25.18 3.30 -4.73
N ASN A 505 -25.94 2.72 -5.66
CA ASN A 505 -27.37 2.44 -5.47
C ASN A 505 -27.69 1.06 -4.87
N ASN A 506 -26.74 0.13 -4.77
CA ASN A 506 -26.92 -1.20 -4.15
C ASN A 506 -25.89 -1.45 -3.04
N GLN A 507 -25.54 -2.71 -2.76
CA GLN A 507 -24.57 -3.07 -1.73
C GLN A 507 -23.15 -2.76 -2.21
N VAL A 508 -22.36 -2.17 -1.32
CA VAL A 508 -20.92 -1.99 -1.49
C VAL A 508 -20.21 -2.79 -0.41
N SER A 509 -19.32 -3.69 -0.82
CA SER A 509 -18.40 -4.43 0.04
C SER A 509 -16.98 -4.11 -0.40
N ILE A 510 -16.17 -3.60 0.53
CA ILE A 510 -14.75 -3.33 0.30
C ILE A 510 -13.94 -4.04 1.38
N HIS A 511 -12.96 -4.81 0.95
CA HIS A 511 -12.05 -5.62 1.74
C HIS A 511 -10.67 -5.02 1.55
N TYR A 512 -10.34 -4.01 2.35
CA TYR A 512 -9.10 -3.26 2.21
C TYR A 512 -7.90 -4.14 2.52
N ASP A 513 -6.99 -4.28 1.55
CA ASP A 513 -5.77 -5.06 1.72
C ASP A 513 -4.64 -4.16 2.22
N ARG A 514 -4.20 -4.37 3.46
CA ARG A 514 -3.14 -3.54 4.06
C ARG A 514 -1.77 -3.73 3.38
N GLY A 515 -1.60 -4.75 2.53
CA GLY A 515 -0.38 -4.94 1.75
C GLY A 515 -0.03 -3.75 0.83
N VAL A 516 -1.01 -2.92 0.44
CA VAL A 516 -0.75 -1.71 -0.36
C VAL A 516 0.08 -0.67 0.37
N GLY A 517 0.12 -0.69 1.71
CA GLY A 517 0.98 0.18 2.52
C GLY A 517 2.42 -0.30 2.66
N ARG A 518 2.88 -1.21 1.78
CA ARG A 518 4.25 -1.78 1.77
C ARG A 518 4.83 -2.03 0.36
N VAL A 519 4.12 -1.66 -0.72
CA VAL A 519 4.60 -1.93 -2.09
C VAL A 519 5.67 -0.95 -2.57
N GLY A 520 5.82 0.19 -1.91
CA GLY A 520 6.91 1.15 -2.05
C GLY A 520 8.25 0.63 -1.54
N GLN A 521 8.26 -0.41 -0.69
CA GLN A 521 9.52 -1.08 -0.26
C GLN A 521 10.32 -1.70 -1.41
N SER A 522 9.70 -1.88 -2.59
CA SER A 522 10.37 -2.32 -3.81
C SER A 522 10.97 -1.18 -4.65
N CYS A 523 10.62 0.07 -4.33
CA CYS A 523 11.11 1.25 -5.01
C CYS A 523 12.51 1.62 -4.48
N PRO A 524 13.40 2.18 -5.33
CA PRO A 524 14.67 2.70 -4.86
C PRO A 524 14.45 3.82 -3.83
N GLU A 525 15.07 3.68 -2.66
CA GLU A 525 15.17 4.76 -1.68
C GLU A 525 15.62 6.06 -2.37
N PRO A 526 14.95 7.20 -2.13
CA PRO A 526 15.42 8.47 -2.68
C PRO A 526 16.84 8.77 -2.18
N ASP A 527 17.75 9.10 -3.10
CA ASP A 527 19.16 9.39 -2.78
C ASP A 527 19.27 10.49 -1.70
N THR A 528 19.41 10.09 -0.44
CA THR A 528 19.50 10.99 0.73
C THR A 528 20.91 11.57 0.91
N ASP A 529 21.76 11.49 -0.12
CA ASP A 529 23.13 12.01 -0.11
C ASP A 529 23.39 13.14 -1.12
N PRO A 530 22.84 14.34 -0.91
CA PRO A 530 23.48 15.56 -1.33
C PRO A 530 24.57 15.93 -0.30
N ASP A 531 25.69 15.19 -0.25
CA ASP A 531 26.83 15.44 0.66
C ASP A 531 27.14 16.94 0.70
N PRO A 532 26.79 17.65 1.79
CA PRO A 532 27.03 19.07 1.89
C PRO A 532 28.49 19.24 2.29
N ASP A 533 29.37 19.41 1.28
CA ASP A 533 30.80 19.68 1.42
C ASP A 533 31.06 20.46 2.72
N PRO A 534 31.64 19.84 3.76
CA PRO A 534 31.60 20.33 5.14
C PRO A 534 32.61 21.46 5.37
N GLY A 535 32.56 22.48 4.50
CA GLY A 535 33.74 23.18 4.05
C GLY A 535 33.55 24.55 3.37
N ASP A 536 32.34 25.13 3.28
CA ASP A 536 32.19 26.61 3.23
C ASP A 536 30.74 27.12 3.48
N ASP A 537 30.65 28.39 3.91
CA ASP A 537 29.43 29.20 4.11
C ASP A 537 28.41 28.80 5.21
N VAL A 538 28.76 29.13 6.47
CA VAL A 538 27.78 29.37 7.55
C VAL A 538 27.00 30.67 7.29
N GLY A 539 26.04 30.61 6.36
CA GLY A 539 24.89 31.51 6.31
C GLY A 539 23.81 31.08 7.31
N PRO A 540 22.82 31.94 7.64
CA PRO A 540 21.57 31.43 8.18
C PRO A 540 20.88 30.64 7.07
N GLU A 541 20.56 29.37 7.33
CA GLU A 541 19.77 28.51 6.45
C GLU A 541 18.51 29.27 5.99
N PRO A 542 18.33 29.51 4.67
CA PRO A 542 17.01 29.80 4.14
C PRO A 542 16.21 28.49 4.11
N ASP A 543 14.90 28.62 4.21
CA ASP A 543 13.96 27.57 3.81
C ASP A 543 13.98 26.29 4.68
N VAL A 544 13.94 26.48 6.01
CA VAL A 544 13.10 25.59 6.83
C VAL A 544 11.67 25.84 6.36
N ASP A 545 11.05 24.83 5.75
CA ASP A 545 9.64 24.90 5.39
C ASP A 545 8.82 25.19 6.65
N PRO A 546 8.03 26.28 6.71
CA PRO A 546 7.18 26.55 7.85
C PRO A 546 6.09 25.50 8.06
N ASP A 547 5.70 24.76 7.01
CA ASP A 547 4.65 23.75 7.01
C ASP A 547 5.14 22.55 6.13
N PRO A 548 6.07 21.70 6.63
CA PRO A 548 6.57 20.57 5.86
C PRO A 548 5.44 19.62 5.45
N ASP A 549 5.53 19.08 4.23
CA ASP A 549 4.55 18.11 3.72
C ASP A 549 4.38 16.95 4.71
N PRO A 550 3.13 16.53 5.00
CA PRO A 550 2.89 15.48 5.97
C PRO A 550 3.43 14.14 5.46
N VAL A 551 3.96 13.34 6.40
CA VAL A 551 4.54 12.02 6.15
C VAL A 551 3.42 11.02 5.84
N CYS A 552 3.46 10.37 4.67
CA CYS A 552 2.42 9.41 4.26
C CYS A 552 2.86 7.96 3.98
N ALA A 553 4.16 7.66 3.78
CA ALA A 553 4.60 6.32 3.35
C ALA A 553 5.16 5.44 4.48
N SER A 554 6.15 5.93 5.24
CA SER A 554 6.93 5.06 6.11
C SER A 554 6.54 5.14 7.59
N THR A 555 6.76 4.03 8.31
CA THR A 555 6.79 3.98 9.78
C THR A 555 8.09 4.53 10.38
N ASP A 556 8.98 5.05 9.54
CA ASP A 556 10.38 5.29 9.87
C ASP A 556 10.73 6.79 9.76
N GLU A 557 9.88 7.58 9.11
CA GLU A 557 9.93 9.04 9.07
C GLU A 557 9.38 9.68 10.36
N ALA A 558 10.08 10.73 10.80
CA ALA A 558 9.87 11.32 12.10
C ALA A 558 8.75 12.36 12.12
N CYS A 559 7.91 12.30 13.15
CA CYS A 559 6.82 13.25 13.42
C CYS A 559 6.90 13.83 14.84
N SER A 560 6.18 14.92 15.09
CA SER A 560 5.98 15.52 16.41
C SER A 560 4.50 15.61 16.81
N THR A 561 3.60 15.70 15.84
CA THR A 561 2.14 15.82 16.02
C THR A 561 1.37 15.12 14.91
N ASP A 562 0.07 14.86 15.11
CA ASP A 562 -0.76 14.16 14.13
C ASP A 562 -0.92 14.91 12.80
N SER A 563 -0.81 16.25 12.80
CA SER A 563 -0.82 17.04 11.58
C SER A 563 0.42 16.85 10.71
N ASP A 564 1.47 16.24 11.26
CA ASP A 564 2.70 15.90 10.53
C ASP A 564 2.53 14.55 9.80
N CYS A 565 1.39 13.87 9.97
CA CYS A 565 1.09 12.57 9.39
C CYS A 565 -0.17 12.63 8.51
N CYS A 566 -0.18 11.90 7.39
CA CYS A 566 -1.32 11.91 6.48
C CYS A 566 -2.48 11.03 6.98
N SER A 567 -3.68 11.59 7.13
CA SER A 567 -4.92 10.88 7.55
C SER A 567 -5.12 9.56 6.78
N PRO A 568 -5.11 8.35 7.40
CA PRO A 568 -5.40 8.06 8.82
C PRO A 568 -4.18 7.79 9.72
N LEU A 569 -2.96 8.05 9.25
CA LEU A 569 -1.75 7.97 10.09
C LEU A 569 -1.84 8.99 11.24
N ARG A 570 -1.28 8.64 12.39
CA ARG A 570 -1.08 9.54 13.53
C ARG A 570 0.35 9.44 14.04
N CYS A 571 0.78 10.46 14.77
CA CYS A 571 2.13 10.53 15.29
C CYS A 571 2.24 9.78 16.62
N GLU A 572 2.94 8.65 16.62
CA GLU A 572 3.14 7.80 17.79
C GLU A 572 4.62 7.54 18.05
N GLU A 573 5.06 7.77 19.28
CA GLU A 573 6.47 7.68 19.72
C GLU A 573 7.49 8.46 18.85
N GLY A 574 7.02 9.34 17.96
CA GLY A 574 7.82 10.13 17.04
C GLY A 574 7.86 9.60 15.61
N VAL A 575 7.01 8.63 15.22
CA VAL A 575 6.84 8.17 13.82
C VAL A 575 5.37 8.12 13.40
N CYS A 576 5.08 8.26 12.10
CA CYS A 576 3.73 8.17 11.58
C CYS A 576 3.27 6.72 11.43
N ALA A 577 2.16 6.36 12.08
CA ALA A 577 1.66 4.99 12.09
C ALA A 577 0.14 4.90 11.88
N LEU A 578 -0.31 3.89 11.15
CA LEU A 578 -1.72 3.50 11.12
C LEU A 578 -2.10 2.95 12.50
N LEU A 579 -2.90 3.71 13.24
CA LEU A 579 -3.34 3.31 14.58
C LEU A 579 -4.46 2.27 14.52
N SER A 580 -4.10 1.05 14.11
CA SER A 580 -5.04 -0.05 13.85
C SER A 580 -4.59 -1.41 14.40
N CYS A 581 -3.39 -1.51 14.95
CA CYS A 581 -2.83 -2.75 15.49
C CYS A 581 -1.71 -2.44 16.48
N GLN A 582 -1.48 -3.36 17.41
CA GLN A 582 -0.40 -3.30 18.40
C GLN A 582 0.91 -3.78 17.72
N PRO A 583 2.01 -3.02 17.83
CA PRO A 583 3.31 -3.42 17.27
C PRO A 583 3.90 -4.61 18.04
N ALA A 584 5.00 -5.17 17.54
CA ALA A 584 5.64 -6.32 18.18
C ALA A 584 5.94 -6.08 19.67
N TYR A 585 5.75 -7.13 20.48
CA TYR A 585 5.90 -7.15 21.94
C TYR A 585 4.86 -6.35 22.75
N MET A 586 3.92 -5.64 22.11
CA MET A 586 2.81 -4.98 22.80
C MET A 586 1.69 -5.96 23.19
N PRO A 587 0.86 -5.66 24.20
CA PRO A 587 -0.17 -6.58 24.70
C PRO A 587 -1.27 -6.84 23.67
N CYS A 588 -1.77 -8.08 23.61
CA CYS A 588 -2.86 -8.49 22.73
C CYS A 588 -3.79 -9.50 23.41
N THR A 589 -4.99 -9.65 22.88
CA THR A 589 -5.98 -10.69 23.29
C THR A 589 -6.42 -11.58 22.13
N ARG A 590 -6.18 -11.13 20.89
CA ARG A 590 -6.46 -11.83 19.63
C ARG A 590 -5.35 -11.56 18.61
N PRO A 591 -5.16 -12.41 17.59
CA PRO A 591 -4.14 -12.19 16.56
C PRO A 591 -4.39 -10.93 15.73
N THR A 592 -5.66 -10.58 15.51
CA THR A 592 -6.11 -9.33 14.87
C THR A 592 -5.74 -8.06 15.63
N ASP A 593 -5.40 -8.16 16.92
CA ASP A 593 -4.95 -7.02 17.71
C ASP A 593 -3.50 -6.63 17.34
N CYS A 594 -2.77 -7.45 16.55
CA CYS A 594 -1.35 -7.33 16.29
C CYS A 594 -1.03 -7.00 14.83
N CYS A 595 -0.03 -6.17 14.57
CA CYS A 595 0.34 -5.78 13.21
C CYS A 595 0.95 -6.91 12.39
N SER A 596 1.49 -7.93 13.06
CA SER A 596 1.95 -9.19 12.45
C SER A 596 0.83 -10.19 12.18
N GLY A 597 -0.42 -9.89 12.54
CA GLY A 597 -1.50 -10.86 12.59
C GLY A 597 -1.29 -11.99 13.62
N MET A 598 -0.25 -11.92 14.46
CA MET A 598 0.13 -12.98 15.39
C MET A 598 0.18 -12.49 16.84
N CYS A 599 -0.71 -13.03 17.67
CA CYS A 599 -0.73 -12.85 19.11
C CYS A 599 -0.28 -14.14 19.79
N SER A 600 0.65 -14.07 20.74
CA SER A 600 1.15 -15.25 21.48
C SER A 600 0.13 -15.87 22.46
N ALA A 601 -1.06 -15.29 22.60
CA ALA A 601 -2.15 -15.86 23.39
C ALA A 601 -3.03 -16.84 22.59
N SER A 602 -3.42 -17.93 23.26
CA SER A 602 -4.56 -18.73 22.85
C SER A 602 -5.88 -18.01 23.19
N ALA A 603 -6.88 -18.15 22.32
CA ALA A 603 -8.12 -17.36 22.32
C ALA A 603 -8.73 -17.13 23.73
N GLY A 604 -8.77 -15.86 24.15
CA GLY A 604 -9.37 -15.43 25.41
C GLY A 604 -8.41 -15.32 26.61
N GLN A 605 -7.10 -15.18 26.36
CA GLN A 605 -6.10 -14.80 27.37
C GLN A 605 -5.29 -13.58 26.92
N ASP A 606 -4.64 -12.89 27.86
CA ASP A 606 -3.67 -11.84 27.57
C ASP A 606 -2.39 -12.46 27.01
N GLY A 607 -1.89 -11.93 25.91
CA GLY A 607 -0.62 -12.29 25.26
C GLY A 607 0.15 -11.05 24.83
N VAL A 608 1.20 -11.26 24.05
CA VAL A 608 1.92 -10.18 23.34
C VAL A 608 2.00 -10.46 21.84
N CYS A 609 2.00 -9.40 21.04
CA CYS A 609 2.23 -9.49 19.61
C CYS A 609 3.63 -10.03 19.33
N ILE A 610 3.73 -10.97 18.42
CA ILE A 610 4.99 -11.60 18.03
C ILE A 610 5.28 -11.27 16.57
N VAL A 611 6.53 -10.98 16.25
CA VAL A 611 7.01 -10.96 14.86
C VAL A 611 6.89 -12.38 14.28
N PRO A 612 6.71 -12.52 12.94
CA PRO A 612 6.72 -13.80 12.25
C PRO A 612 7.96 -14.67 12.58
#